data_AF-A0A4R6C3H0-F1
#
_entry.id   AF-A0A4R6C3H0-F1
#
_cell.length_a   1.000
_cell.length_b   1.000
_cell.length_c   1.000
_cell.angle_alpha   90.00
_cell.angle_beta   90.00
_cell.angle_gamma   90.00
#
_symmetry.space_group_name_H-M   'P 1'
#
loop_
_entity.id
_entity.type
_entity.pdbx_description
1 polymer ?
#
loop_
_entity_poly.entity_id
_entity_poly.type
_entity_poly.pdbx_seq_one_letter_code
_entity_poly.pdbx_strand_id
1 'polypeptide(L)'
;MSTVVKTLEQKEIEQLLRQIAYETTHLPPGMVARAKIQGHSISIYRSNKVMIQGKDAENLAAQLLGTAAPRQSAVHQYDQYNCIGSDEAGSGDYFGPMTVVASYVSKKNAEILKLLGVTDSKNLKDPKIVELAEQIIPMIPHSLLVLTNPKYNEQKARGWSQVKMKAVLHNQAIQNVLSKIEERPDYIVIDQFAVQGVYENYALTPIPERDRTRFETKGESKSIAIAASSIIARYAFIRWMDQIELETGLDIYKGAGSKVDLQAAKIIERKSLDYLDSITKKDFKNRAKALDLIERKRL
;
A
#
# COMPACT_ATOMS: atom_id res chain seq x y z
N MET A 1 -10.50 -15.81 -10.51
CA MET A 1 -11.91 -15.81 -10.03
C MET A 1 -12.14 -14.48 -9.35
N SER A 2 -13.10 -13.69 -9.82
CA SER A 2 -13.54 -12.44 -9.20
C SER A 2 -14.80 -12.67 -8.37
N THR A 3 -15.08 -11.75 -7.46
CA THR A 3 -16.26 -11.81 -6.57
C THR A 3 -16.84 -10.42 -6.44
N VAL A 4 -18.15 -10.30 -6.69
CA VAL A 4 -18.92 -9.07 -6.53
C VAL A 4 -19.91 -9.27 -5.38
N VAL A 5 -19.94 -8.34 -4.45
CA VAL A 5 -20.95 -8.32 -3.37
C VAL A 5 -21.69 -6.99 -3.44
N LYS A 6 -23.02 -7.05 -3.55
CA LYS A 6 -23.90 -5.87 -3.50
C LYS A 6 -24.99 -6.09 -2.46
N THR A 7 -25.41 -5.01 -1.82
CA THR A 7 -26.64 -5.00 -1.02
C THR A 7 -27.72 -4.40 -1.90
N LEU A 8 -28.80 -5.13 -2.12
CA LEU A 8 -29.89 -4.75 -3.01
C LEU A 8 -31.15 -4.42 -2.21
N GLU A 9 -32.08 -3.70 -2.81
CA GLU A 9 -33.44 -3.60 -2.28
C GLU A 9 -34.22 -4.89 -2.53
N GLN A 10 -35.23 -5.16 -1.69
CA GLN A 10 -36.04 -6.37 -1.80
C GLN A 10 -36.70 -6.52 -3.19
N LYS A 11 -37.14 -5.40 -3.79
CA LYS A 11 -37.72 -5.37 -5.14
C LYS A 11 -36.72 -5.79 -6.23
N GLU A 12 -35.45 -5.40 -6.09
CA GLU A 12 -34.38 -5.77 -7.03
C GLU A 12 -34.03 -7.26 -6.90
N ILE A 13 -34.05 -7.80 -5.67
CA ILE A 13 -33.86 -9.24 -5.42
C ILE A 13 -35.00 -10.05 -6.03
N GLU A 14 -36.25 -9.61 -5.88
CA GLU A 14 -37.40 -10.26 -6.51
C GLU A 14 -37.31 -10.23 -8.04
N GLN A 15 -36.88 -9.12 -8.62
CA GLN A 15 -36.65 -9.02 -10.07
C GLN A 15 -35.54 -9.96 -10.55
N LEU A 16 -34.43 -10.02 -9.81
CA LEU A 16 -33.32 -10.94 -10.08
C LEU A 16 -33.79 -12.40 -10.05
N LEU A 17 -34.53 -12.80 -9.00
CA LEU A 17 -35.04 -14.16 -8.84
C LEU A 17 -36.03 -14.56 -9.92
N ARG A 18 -36.74 -13.62 -10.56
CA ARG A 18 -37.60 -13.90 -11.73
C ARG A 18 -36.81 -14.18 -13.01
N GLN A 19 -35.56 -13.73 -13.09
CA GLN A 19 -34.73 -13.85 -14.29
C GLN A 19 -33.83 -15.09 -14.27
N ILE A 20 -33.70 -15.77 -13.12
CA ILE A 20 -32.73 -16.83 -12.93
C ILE A 20 -33.37 -18.08 -12.32
N ALA A 21 -32.86 -19.26 -12.69
CA ALA A 21 -33.18 -20.48 -11.96
C ALA A 21 -32.38 -20.54 -10.66
N TYR A 22 -33.03 -20.82 -9.53
CA TYR A 22 -32.42 -20.84 -8.21
C TYR A 22 -32.89 -22.02 -7.35
N GLU A 23 -32.08 -22.37 -6.36
CA GLU A 23 -32.31 -23.39 -5.35
C GLU A 23 -32.53 -22.71 -3.99
N THR A 24 -33.48 -23.22 -3.22
CA THR A 24 -33.79 -22.76 -1.84
C THR A 24 -33.54 -23.84 -0.79
N THR A 25 -33.22 -25.06 -1.21
CA THR A 25 -33.00 -26.23 -0.36
C THR A 25 -31.50 -26.46 -0.11
N HIS A 26 -31.15 -27.03 1.04
CA HIS A 26 -29.76 -27.35 1.41
C HIS A 26 -28.79 -26.14 1.40
N LEU A 27 -29.28 -24.98 1.83
CA LEU A 27 -28.49 -23.75 1.85
C LEU A 27 -27.70 -23.56 3.16
N PRO A 28 -26.53 -22.91 3.11
CA PRO A 28 -25.81 -22.48 4.32
C PRO A 28 -26.63 -21.53 5.20
N PRO A 29 -26.36 -21.45 6.52
CA PRO A 29 -27.05 -20.54 7.42
C PRO A 29 -27.07 -19.09 6.91
N GLY A 30 -28.26 -18.48 6.90
CA GLY A 30 -28.46 -17.08 6.49
C GLY A 30 -28.60 -16.85 4.98
N MET A 31 -28.40 -17.88 4.14
CA MET A 31 -28.68 -17.82 2.70
C MET A 31 -30.15 -18.13 2.43
N VAL A 32 -30.78 -17.38 1.52
CA VAL A 32 -32.19 -17.53 1.13
C VAL A 32 -32.36 -18.15 -0.25
N ALA A 33 -31.40 -17.95 -1.14
CA ALA A 33 -31.40 -18.55 -2.47
C ALA A 33 -29.98 -18.66 -3.00
N ARG A 34 -29.75 -19.69 -3.83
CA ARG A 34 -28.50 -19.89 -4.57
C ARG A 34 -28.82 -20.17 -6.03
N ALA A 35 -28.04 -19.63 -6.95
CA ALA A 35 -28.15 -19.95 -8.37
C ALA A 35 -26.79 -20.23 -8.99
N LYS A 36 -26.77 -20.98 -10.09
CA LYS A 36 -25.59 -21.15 -10.95
C LYS A 36 -25.93 -20.76 -12.38
N ILE A 37 -25.16 -19.83 -12.94
CA ILE A 37 -25.39 -19.30 -14.29
C ILE A 37 -24.04 -19.12 -14.97
N GLN A 38 -23.86 -19.69 -16.16
CA GLN A 38 -22.65 -19.49 -16.98
C GLN A 38 -21.33 -19.68 -16.19
N GLY A 39 -21.26 -20.71 -15.35
CA GLY A 39 -20.08 -21.00 -14.52
C GLY A 39 -19.90 -20.10 -13.28
N HIS A 40 -20.84 -19.19 -13.02
CA HIS A 40 -20.86 -18.33 -11.83
C HIS A 40 -21.77 -18.91 -10.74
N SER A 41 -21.39 -18.70 -9.48
CA SER A 41 -22.22 -18.99 -8.30
C SER A 41 -22.80 -17.68 -7.76
N ILE A 42 -24.13 -17.61 -7.65
CA ILE A 42 -24.87 -16.48 -7.09
C ILE A 42 -25.45 -16.91 -5.74
N SER A 43 -25.23 -16.13 -4.70
CA SER A 43 -25.69 -16.40 -3.33
C SER A 43 -26.43 -15.19 -2.79
N ILE A 44 -27.67 -15.37 -2.33
CA ILE A 44 -28.52 -14.31 -1.80
C ILE A 44 -28.75 -14.58 -0.31
N TYR A 45 -28.55 -13.56 0.53
CA TYR A 45 -28.63 -13.66 1.99
C TYR A 45 -29.84 -12.91 2.55
N ARG A 46 -30.29 -13.30 3.76
CA ARG A 46 -31.37 -12.61 4.51
C ARG A 46 -31.09 -11.12 4.78
N SER A 47 -29.82 -10.71 4.71
CA SER A 47 -29.37 -9.32 4.85
C SER A 47 -29.47 -8.50 3.56
N ASN A 48 -30.17 -9.03 2.55
CA ASN A 48 -30.25 -8.48 1.18
C ASN A 48 -28.91 -8.39 0.45
N LYS A 49 -27.88 -9.06 0.95
CA LYS A 49 -26.60 -9.19 0.26
C LYS A 49 -26.72 -10.22 -0.85
N VAL A 50 -26.26 -9.86 -2.04
CA VAL A 50 -26.11 -10.73 -3.21
C VAL A 50 -24.63 -10.83 -3.55
N MET A 51 -24.11 -12.05 -3.57
CA MET A 51 -22.72 -12.36 -3.89
C MET A 51 -22.67 -13.16 -5.19
N ILE A 52 -21.90 -12.67 -6.18
CA ILE A 52 -21.67 -13.31 -7.47
C ILE A 52 -20.19 -13.67 -7.57
N GLN A 53 -19.88 -14.95 -7.79
CA GLN A 53 -18.52 -15.48 -7.84
C GLN A 53 -18.31 -16.25 -9.14
N GLY A 54 -17.22 -15.96 -9.86
CA GLY A 54 -16.91 -16.63 -11.11
C GLY A 54 -15.74 -15.96 -11.83
N LYS A 55 -15.58 -16.26 -13.12
CA LYS A 55 -14.63 -15.54 -13.98
C LYS A 55 -15.37 -14.38 -14.63
N ASP A 56 -14.91 -13.15 -14.40
CA ASP A 56 -15.56 -11.92 -14.88
C ASP A 56 -16.95 -11.66 -14.23
N ALA A 57 -17.06 -11.92 -12.93
CA ALA A 57 -18.29 -11.77 -12.14
C ALA A 57 -18.90 -10.36 -12.21
N GLU A 58 -18.08 -9.34 -12.45
CA GLU A 58 -18.46 -7.95 -12.67
C GLU A 58 -19.37 -7.78 -13.90
N ASN A 59 -19.10 -8.51 -14.98
CA ASN A 59 -19.89 -8.43 -16.21
C ASN A 59 -21.26 -9.07 -16.02
N LEU A 60 -21.30 -10.26 -15.38
CA LEU A 60 -22.56 -10.91 -15.05
C LEU A 60 -23.39 -10.09 -14.05
N ALA A 61 -22.74 -9.43 -13.07
CA ALA A 61 -23.41 -8.53 -12.14
C ALA A 61 -24.05 -7.33 -12.86
N ALA A 62 -23.37 -6.76 -13.87
CA ALA A 62 -23.92 -5.67 -14.67
C ALA A 62 -25.13 -6.12 -15.52
N GLN A 63 -25.05 -7.31 -16.12
CA GLN A 63 -26.15 -7.88 -16.91
C GLN A 63 -27.39 -8.20 -16.08
N LEU A 64 -27.21 -8.84 -14.92
CA LEU A 64 -28.33 -9.33 -14.09
C LEU A 64 -28.95 -8.25 -13.22
N LEU A 65 -28.15 -7.31 -12.71
CA LEU A 65 -28.62 -6.32 -11.74
C LEU A 65 -29.00 -4.99 -12.37
N GLY A 66 -28.94 -4.88 -13.70
CA GLY A 66 -29.30 -3.66 -14.44
C GLY A 66 -28.48 -2.43 -14.07
N THR A 67 -27.42 -2.60 -13.28
CA THR A 67 -26.55 -1.50 -12.92
C THR A 67 -25.74 -1.15 -14.15
N ALA A 68 -25.89 0.09 -14.63
CA ALA A 68 -25.02 0.70 -15.62
C ALA A 68 -23.62 0.12 -15.47
N ALA A 69 -23.05 -0.37 -16.58
CA ALA A 69 -21.68 -0.86 -16.65
C ALA A 69 -20.85 -0.04 -15.67
N PRO A 70 -20.05 -0.66 -14.77
CA PRO A 70 -19.22 0.13 -13.88
C PRO A 70 -18.61 1.18 -14.78
N ARG A 71 -18.84 2.48 -14.49
CA ARG A 71 -18.12 3.54 -15.20
C ARG A 71 -16.73 2.96 -15.25
N GLN A 72 -16.25 2.60 -16.45
CA GLN A 72 -14.83 2.42 -16.61
C GLN A 72 -14.37 3.78 -16.15
N SER A 73 -13.91 3.86 -14.90
CA SER A 73 -13.21 5.03 -14.42
C SER A 73 -12.15 5.11 -15.48
N ALA A 74 -12.31 6.07 -16.41
CA ALA A 74 -11.36 6.29 -17.47
C ALA A 74 -10.04 6.24 -16.72
N VAL A 75 -9.23 5.22 -17.01
CA VAL A 75 -8.00 5.01 -16.24
C VAL A 75 -7.26 6.30 -16.47
N HIS A 76 -7.23 7.18 -15.46
CA HIS A 76 -6.63 8.49 -15.64
C HIS A 76 -5.18 8.19 -15.94
N GLN A 77 -4.79 8.43 -17.20
CA GLN A 77 -3.42 8.25 -17.63
C GLN A 77 -2.64 9.44 -17.10
N TYR A 78 -2.33 9.39 -15.81
CA TYR A 78 -1.62 10.47 -15.11
C TYR A 78 -0.28 10.79 -15.78
N ASP A 79 0.33 9.81 -16.46
CA ASP A 79 1.57 9.97 -17.21
C ASP A 79 1.49 10.97 -18.39
N GLN A 80 0.29 11.38 -18.81
CA GLN A 80 0.13 12.42 -19.84
C GLN A 80 0.22 13.85 -19.27
N TYR A 81 0.37 13.98 -17.95
CA TYR A 81 0.30 15.23 -17.21
C TYR A 81 1.53 15.42 -16.32
N ASN A 82 1.72 16.64 -15.83
CA ASN A 82 2.71 16.94 -14.80
C ASN A 82 2.16 16.48 -13.44
N CYS A 83 2.76 15.46 -12.84
CA CYS A 83 2.24 14.83 -11.63
C CYS A 83 3.22 14.84 -10.48
N ILE A 84 2.70 15.05 -9.26
CA ILE A 84 3.39 14.59 -8.05
C ILE A 84 2.83 13.21 -7.70
N GLY A 85 3.71 12.24 -7.47
CA GLY A 85 3.36 10.94 -6.90
C GLY A 85 3.91 10.81 -5.49
N SER A 86 3.30 10.00 -4.63
CA SER A 86 3.91 9.62 -3.35
C SER A 86 3.68 8.16 -2.99
N ASP A 87 4.68 7.55 -2.36
CA ASP A 87 4.66 6.17 -1.90
C ASP A 87 5.61 5.97 -0.69
N GLU A 88 5.54 4.82 -0.05
CA GLU A 88 6.39 4.45 1.09
C GLU A 88 7.03 3.06 1.00
N ALA A 89 8.08 2.86 1.78
CA ALA A 89 8.69 1.54 2.00
C ALA A 89 9.04 1.33 3.48
N GLY A 90 9.25 0.06 3.86
CA GLY A 90 9.66 -0.32 5.22
C GLY A 90 8.54 -0.38 6.25
N SER A 91 7.27 -0.15 5.89
CA SER A 91 6.15 -0.16 6.83
C SER A 91 5.89 -1.54 7.46
N GLY A 92 6.04 -2.60 6.68
CA GLY A 92 5.86 -4.00 7.08
C GLY A 92 7.13 -4.70 7.58
N ASP A 93 8.27 -4.02 7.56
CA ASP A 93 9.57 -4.58 7.96
C ASP A 93 9.84 -4.33 9.45
N TYR A 94 10.28 -5.35 10.17
CA TYR A 94 10.59 -5.21 11.60
C TYR A 94 11.85 -4.37 11.82
N PHE A 95 12.90 -4.67 11.06
CA PHE A 95 14.15 -3.92 11.01
C PHE A 95 14.02 -2.69 10.11
N GLY A 96 14.77 -1.65 10.44
CA GLY A 96 14.91 -0.46 9.61
C GLY A 96 13.71 0.50 9.70
N PRO A 97 13.85 1.68 9.07
CA PRO A 97 12.91 2.78 9.19
C PRO A 97 11.64 2.56 8.36
N MET A 98 10.74 3.54 8.41
CA MET A 98 9.75 3.76 7.34
C MET A 98 10.22 4.95 6.50
N THR A 99 10.33 4.76 5.18
CA THR A 99 10.73 5.80 4.24
C THR A 99 9.52 6.21 3.42
N VAL A 100 9.28 7.52 3.28
CA VAL A 100 8.19 8.07 2.48
C VAL A 100 8.79 9.04 1.47
N VAL A 101 8.39 8.90 0.21
CA VAL A 101 8.86 9.78 -0.86
C VAL A 101 7.68 10.39 -1.57
N ALA A 102 7.81 11.67 -1.92
CA ALA A 102 7.05 12.27 -2.99
C ALA A 102 7.99 12.73 -4.12
N SER A 103 7.56 12.60 -5.37
CA SER A 103 8.35 12.98 -6.55
C SER A 103 7.50 13.73 -7.57
N TYR A 104 8.02 14.81 -8.12
CA TYR A 104 7.43 15.51 -9.26
C TYR A 104 7.98 14.93 -10.56
N VAL A 105 7.09 14.47 -11.43
CA VAL A 105 7.42 13.97 -12.75
C VAL A 105 6.65 14.78 -13.78
N SER A 106 7.39 15.50 -14.62
CA SER A 106 6.81 16.19 -15.78
C SER A 106 6.39 15.18 -16.85
N LYS A 107 5.51 15.60 -17.76
CA LYS A 107 5.11 14.77 -18.92
C LYS A 107 6.33 14.25 -19.71
N LYS A 108 7.34 15.09 -19.94
CA LYS A 108 8.58 14.69 -20.61
C LYS A 108 9.34 13.63 -19.83
N ASN A 109 9.50 13.83 -18.52
CA ASN A 109 10.21 12.87 -17.68
C ASN A 109 9.43 11.55 -17.55
N ALA A 110 8.09 11.58 -17.60
CA ALA A 110 7.29 10.37 -17.61
C ALA A 110 7.64 9.45 -18.79
N GLU A 111 7.84 9.99 -20.00
CA GLU A 111 8.26 9.21 -21.16
C GLU A 111 9.66 8.60 -20.98
N ILE A 112 10.61 9.39 -20.45
CA ILE A 112 11.97 8.90 -20.19
C ILE A 112 11.98 7.79 -19.15
N LEU A 113 11.24 7.96 -18.05
CA LEU A 113 11.16 6.96 -16.97
C LEU A 113 10.55 5.65 -17.47
N LYS A 114 9.57 5.70 -18.39
CA LYS A 114 9.04 4.48 -19.04
C LYS A 114 10.11 3.75 -19.83
N LEU A 115 10.93 4.48 -20.59
CA LEU A 115 12.03 3.90 -21.37
C LEU A 115 13.11 3.29 -20.46
N LEU A 116 13.38 3.89 -19.30
CA LEU A 116 14.28 3.33 -18.29
C LEU A 116 13.74 2.05 -17.62
N GLY A 117 12.47 1.71 -17.83
CA GLY A 117 11.83 0.54 -17.24
C GLY A 117 11.26 0.79 -15.85
N VAL A 118 10.99 2.05 -15.48
CA VAL A 118 10.22 2.37 -14.27
C VAL A 118 8.82 1.80 -14.41
N THR A 119 8.51 0.84 -13.55
CA THR A 119 7.25 0.09 -13.49
C THR A 119 6.89 -0.17 -12.02
N ASP A 120 5.82 -0.92 -11.76
CA ASP A 120 5.46 -1.37 -10.40
C ASP A 120 6.67 -2.00 -9.72
N SER A 121 7.10 -1.39 -8.62
CA SER A 121 8.37 -1.72 -7.99
C SER A 121 8.34 -3.11 -7.39
N LYS A 122 7.17 -3.65 -7.04
CA LYS A 122 7.00 -4.93 -6.32
C LYS A 122 7.61 -6.12 -7.05
N ASN A 123 7.73 -6.04 -8.38
CA ASN A 123 8.34 -7.09 -9.20
C ASN A 123 9.86 -6.93 -9.39
N LEU A 124 10.43 -5.81 -8.92
CA LEU A 124 11.85 -5.49 -9.05
C LEU A 124 12.66 -5.98 -7.85
N LYS A 125 13.79 -6.62 -8.15
CA LYS A 125 14.80 -7.02 -7.18
C LYS A 125 15.65 -5.83 -6.75
N ASP A 126 16.24 -5.91 -5.56
CA ASP A 126 17.01 -4.81 -4.96
C ASP A 126 18.13 -4.25 -5.85
N PRO A 127 18.95 -5.04 -6.57
CA PRO A 127 19.96 -4.47 -7.47
C PRO A 127 19.36 -3.58 -8.56
N LYS A 128 18.19 -3.95 -9.09
CA LYS A 128 17.49 -3.15 -10.10
C LYS A 128 16.86 -1.89 -9.49
N ILE A 129 16.38 -1.96 -8.25
CA ILE A 129 15.90 -0.78 -7.52
C ILE A 129 17.04 0.22 -7.32
N VAL A 130 18.23 -0.24 -6.91
CA VAL A 130 19.41 0.61 -6.74
C VAL A 130 19.81 1.25 -8.07
N GLU A 131 19.96 0.46 -9.12
CA GLU A 131 20.32 0.92 -10.47
C GLU A 131 19.34 1.98 -11.00
N LEU A 132 18.04 1.76 -10.84
CA LEU A 132 17.01 2.71 -11.29
C LEU A 132 17.01 3.97 -10.42
N ALA A 133 17.06 3.84 -9.10
CA ALA A 133 17.01 4.98 -8.19
C ALA A 133 18.18 5.95 -8.43
N GLU A 134 19.39 5.42 -8.65
CA GLU A 134 20.58 6.24 -8.95
C GLU A 134 20.44 7.04 -10.26
N GLN A 135 19.66 6.54 -11.22
CA GLN A 135 19.32 7.27 -12.45
C GLN A 135 18.19 8.29 -12.24
N ILE A 136 17.17 7.94 -11.44
CA ILE A 136 15.96 8.76 -11.26
C ILE A 136 16.22 9.97 -10.36
N ILE A 137 16.90 9.77 -9.22
CA ILE A 137 17.15 10.80 -8.19
C ILE A 137 17.71 12.11 -8.78
N PRO A 138 18.73 12.10 -9.66
CA PRO A 138 19.25 13.34 -10.24
C PRO A 138 18.32 13.98 -11.29
N MET A 139 17.35 13.24 -11.84
CA MET A 139 16.48 13.70 -12.93
C MET A 139 15.24 14.44 -12.46
N ILE A 140 14.71 14.12 -11.28
CA ILE A 140 13.39 14.60 -10.84
C ILE A 140 13.41 15.25 -9.45
N PRO A 141 12.69 16.36 -9.24
CA PRO A 141 12.48 16.92 -7.91
C PRO A 141 11.74 15.92 -7.01
N HIS A 142 12.28 15.66 -5.83
CA HIS A 142 11.68 14.73 -4.88
C HIS A 142 11.94 15.17 -3.43
N SER A 143 11.16 14.61 -2.50
CA SER A 143 11.35 14.74 -1.06
C SER A 143 11.32 13.36 -0.43
N LEU A 144 12.44 12.94 0.17
CA LEU A 144 12.54 11.75 1.00
C LEU A 144 12.41 12.15 2.47
N LEU A 145 11.46 11.54 3.17
CA LEU A 145 11.33 11.61 4.62
C LEU A 145 11.59 10.23 5.22
N VAL A 146 12.46 10.19 6.23
CA VAL A 146 12.81 8.95 6.93
C VAL A 146 12.31 9.03 8.36
N LEU A 147 11.36 8.15 8.69
CA LEU A 147 10.96 7.91 10.07
C LEU A 147 11.84 6.81 10.66
N THR A 148 12.95 7.24 11.26
CA THR A 148 13.92 6.35 11.92
C THR A 148 13.26 5.56 13.05
N ASN A 149 13.79 4.38 13.36
CA ASN A 149 13.22 3.51 14.40
C ASN A 149 13.04 4.20 15.76
N PRO A 150 13.98 5.01 16.28
CA PRO A 150 13.76 5.74 17.54
C PRO A 150 12.54 6.66 17.47
N LYS A 151 12.41 7.44 16.38
CA LYS A 151 11.26 8.34 16.17
C LYS A 151 9.97 7.56 15.95
N TYR A 152 9.99 6.48 15.18
CA TYR A 152 8.84 5.59 14.99
C TYR A 152 8.33 5.06 16.35
N ASN A 153 9.24 4.57 17.18
CA ASN A 153 8.93 4.02 18.50
C ASN A 153 8.38 5.10 19.45
N GLU A 154 8.92 6.32 19.39
CA GLU A 154 8.38 7.47 20.12
C GLU A 154 6.94 7.79 19.69
N GLN A 155 6.67 7.85 18.38
CA GLN A 155 5.31 8.11 17.89
C GLN A 155 4.34 6.98 18.25
N LYS A 156 4.78 5.71 18.19
CA LYS A 156 4.00 4.57 18.67
C LYS A 156 3.65 4.70 20.15
N ALA A 157 4.60 5.11 21.00
CA ALA A 157 4.37 5.32 22.42
C ALA A 157 3.37 6.46 22.70
N ARG A 158 3.32 7.46 21.80
CA ARG A 158 2.30 8.53 21.80
C ARG A 158 0.94 8.08 21.24
N GLY A 159 0.75 6.79 20.97
CA GLY A 159 -0.51 6.22 20.48
C GLY A 159 -0.76 6.41 18.98
N TRP A 160 0.24 6.79 18.19
CA TRP A 160 0.04 6.93 16.74
C TRP A 160 -0.06 5.56 16.07
N SER A 161 -1.01 5.44 15.15
CA SER A 161 -1.09 4.31 14.22
C SER A 161 -0.11 4.49 13.07
N GLN A 162 0.30 3.40 12.40
CA GLN A 162 1.09 3.50 11.18
C GLN A 162 0.35 4.29 10.09
N VAL A 163 -0.98 4.15 10.00
CA VAL A 163 -1.81 4.93 9.07
C VAL A 163 -1.66 6.43 9.32
N LYS A 164 -1.67 6.86 10.59
CA LYS A 164 -1.43 8.26 10.96
C LYS A 164 -0.02 8.70 10.58
N MET A 165 1.00 7.92 10.92
CA MET A 165 2.40 8.24 10.55
C MET A 165 2.56 8.43 9.04
N LYS A 166 1.99 7.52 8.25
CA LYS A 166 1.99 7.61 6.79
C LYS A 166 1.27 8.86 6.31
N ALA A 167 0.05 9.15 6.79
CA ALA A 167 -0.68 10.34 6.38
C ALA A 167 0.12 11.63 6.62
N VAL A 168 0.71 11.78 7.81
CA VAL A 168 1.55 12.94 8.14
C VAL A 168 2.76 13.04 7.22
N LEU A 169 3.48 11.94 7.01
CA LEU A 169 4.70 11.94 6.20
C LEU A 169 4.43 12.15 4.71
N HIS A 170 3.40 11.52 4.13
CA HIS A 170 3.03 11.75 2.74
C HIS A 170 2.64 13.22 2.52
N ASN A 171 1.82 13.78 3.43
CA ASN A 171 1.37 15.17 3.32
C ASN A 171 2.57 16.14 3.34
N GLN A 172 3.52 15.91 4.26
CA GLN A 172 4.73 16.71 4.36
C GLN A 172 5.66 16.53 3.15
N ALA A 173 5.86 15.30 2.67
CA ALA A 173 6.71 15.04 1.51
C ALA A 173 6.19 15.75 0.26
N ILE A 174 4.87 15.75 0.06
CA ILE A 174 4.23 16.47 -1.04
C ILE A 174 4.44 17.98 -0.92
N GLN A 175 4.27 18.56 0.27
CA GLN A 175 4.53 19.99 0.51
C GLN A 175 5.98 20.36 0.19
N ASN A 176 6.94 19.53 0.60
CA ASN A 176 8.35 19.76 0.30
C ASN A 176 8.67 19.67 -1.19
N VAL A 177 7.94 18.87 -1.97
CA VAL A 177 8.10 18.84 -3.43
C VAL A 177 7.48 20.06 -4.07
N LEU A 178 6.29 20.48 -3.64
CA LEU A 178 5.63 21.70 -4.11
C LEU A 178 6.52 22.94 -3.91
N SER A 179 7.28 23.01 -2.82
CA SER A 179 8.23 24.12 -2.59
C SER A 179 9.50 24.07 -3.45
N LYS A 180 9.75 22.97 -4.17
CA LYS A 180 10.94 22.76 -5.01
C LYS A 180 10.68 22.92 -6.50
N ILE A 181 9.42 23.09 -6.91
CA ILE A 181 9.03 23.15 -8.31
C ILE A 181 8.48 24.54 -8.65
N GLU A 182 8.80 25.01 -9.86
CA GLU A 182 8.29 26.29 -10.37
C GLU A 182 6.91 26.12 -11.02
N GLU A 183 6.72 25.03 -11.76
CA GLU A 183 5.46 24.69 -12.40
C GLU A 183 4.52 23.96 -11.43
N ARG A 184 3.29 24.45 -11.32
CA ARG A 184 2.24 23.79 -10.53
C ARG A 184 1.84 22.46 -11.19
N PRO A 185 1.69 21.36 -10.43
CA PRO A 185 1.31 20.08 -10.99
C PRO A 185 -0.16 20.08 -11.45
N ASP A 186 -0.45 19.29 -12.48
CA ASP A 186 -1.82 19.01 -12.92
C ASP A 186 -2.53 18.12 -11.88
N TYR A 187 -1.82 17.11 -11.38
CA TYR A 187 -2.33 16.15 -10.41
C TYR A 187 -1.32 15.84 -9.30
N ILE A 188 -1.85 15.56 -8.11
CA ILE A 188 -1.10 14.93 -7.03
C ILE A 188 -1.74 13.57 -6.80
N VAL A 189 -0.98 12.48 -6.93
CA VAL A 189 -1.51 11.12 -6.85
C VAL A 189 -0.85 10.39 -5.69
N ILE A 190 -1.65 9.86 -4.78
CA ILE A 190 -1.22 9.15 -3.59
C ILE A 190 -1.65 7.68 -3.72
N ASP A 191 -0.73 6.73 -3.51
CA ASP A 191 -1.14 5.31 -3.41
C ASP A 191 -2.01 5.11 -2.17
N GLN A 192 -3.23 4.62 -2.39
CA GLN A 192 -4.27 4.65 -1.37
C GLN A 192 -4.01 3.58 -0.30
N PHE A 193 -3.49 4.01 0.85
CA PHE A 193 -3.34 3.16 2.04
C PHE A 193 -4.43 3.35 3.10
N ALA A 194 -5.27 4.37 2.93
CA ALA A 194 -6.44 4.65 3.76
C ALA A 194 -7.49 5.37 2.93
N VAL A 195 -8.75 5.29 3.35
CA VAL A 195 -9.81 6.12 2.74
C VAL A 195 -9.51 7.60 2.95
N GLN A 196 -9.87 8.46 1.99
CA GLN A 196 -9.49 9.87 1.98
C GLN A 196 -9.84 10.60 3.30
N GLY A 197 -11.04 10.40 3.85
CA GLY A 197 -11.42 11.05 5.11
C GLY A 197 -10.53 10.66 6.30
N VAL A 198 -9.99 9.43 6.32
CA VAL A 198 -9.04 9.00 7.36
C VAL A 198 -7.68 9.66 7.15
N TYR A 199 -7.22 9.78 5.90
CA TYR A 199 -6.01 10.53 5.58
C TYR A 199 -6.13 11.99 6.02
N GLU A 200 -7.22 12.66 5.65
CA GLU A 200 -7.51 14.06 6.00
C GLU A 200 -7.53 14.28 7.52
N ASN A 201 -8.17 13.39 8.27
CA ASN A 201 -8.22 13.46 9.73
C ASN A 201 -6.85 13.29 10.41
N TYR A 202 -5.92 12.57 9.77
CA TYR A 202 -4.60 12.30 10.34
C TYR A 202 -3.52 13.26 9.89
N ALA A 203 -3.66 13.89 8.72
CA ALA A 203 -2.73 14.91 8.27
C ALA A 203 -2.69 16.06 9.29
N LEU A 204 -1.48 16.52 9.63
CA LEU A 204 -1.31 17.64 10.57
C LEU A 204 -1.52 19.01 9.92
N THR A 205 -1.56 19.04 8.59
CA THR A 205 -1.74 20.23 7.77
C THR A 205 -2.78 19.94 6.69
N PRO A 206 -3.42 20.96 6.09
CA PRO A 206 -4.36 20.75 5.00
C PRO A 206 -3.72 19.94 3.85
N ILE A 207 -4.56 19.19 3.13
CA ILE A 207 -4.10 18.48 1.93
C ILE A 207 -3.57 19.51 0.92
N PRO A 208 -2.32 19.39 0.45
CA PRO A 208 -1.76 20.26 -0.56
C PRO A 208 -2.54 20.13 -1.87
N GLU A 209 -2.95 21.26 -2.46
CA GLU A 209 -3.63 21.27 -3.76
C GLU A 209 -4.84 20.31 -3.78
N ARG A 210 -5.69 20.37 -2.74
CA ARG A 210 -6.77 19.40 -2.48
C ARG A 210 -7.68 19.12 -3.68
N ASP A 211 -7.93 20.12 -4.53
CA ASP A 211 -8.70 20.01 -5.78
C ASP A 211 -8.02 19.12 -6.84
N ARG A 212 -6.69 18.96 -6.76
CA ARG A 212 -5.83 18.18 -7.66
C ARG A 212 -5.34 16.87 -7.04
N THR A 213 -5.48 16.69 -5.73
CA THR A 213 -5.11 15.46 -5.05
C THR A 213 -6.09 14.32 -5.36
N ARG A 214 -5.55 13.17 -5.74
CA ARG A 214 -6.30 11.94 -6.01
C ARG A 214 -5.69 10.79 -5.22
N PHE A 215 -6.55 9.98 -4.62
CA PHE A 215 -6.20 8.77 -3.90
C PHE A 215 -6.53 7.58 -4.80
N GLU A 216 -5.51 6.84 -5.21
CA GLU A 216 -5.66 5.78 -6.21
C GLU A 216 -5.29 4.43 -5.63
N THR A 217 -6.15 3.43 -5.81
CA THR A 217 -5.78 2.03 -5.56
C THR A 217 -4.89 1.52 -6.69
N LYS A 218 -3.81 0.81 -6.37
CA LYS A 218 -2.79 0.36 -7.34
C LYS A 218 -2.18 1.55 -8.08
N GLY A 219 -1.85 2.60 -7.33
CA GLY A 219 -1.41 3.88 -7.88
C GLY A 219 -0.19 3.77 -8.78
N GLU A 220 0.76 2.89 -8.45
CA GLU A 220 1.98 2.63 -9.25
C GLU A 220 1.67 2.20 -10.70
N SER A 221 0.57 1.47 -10.91
CA SER A 221 0.13 1.02 -12.25
C SER A 221 -0.55 2.12 -13.07
N LYS A 222 -0.96 3.22 -12.42
CA LYS A 222 -1.70 4.33 -13.04
C LYS A 222 -0.86 5.60 -13.19
N SER A 223 0.18 5.75 -12.38
CA SER A 223 1.03 6.94 -12.33
C SER A 223 2.49 6.55 -12.16
N ILE A 224 3.30 6.90 -13.16
CA ILE A 224 4.75 6.72 -13.10
C ILE A 224 5.40 7.59 -12.02
N ALA A 225 4.75 8.67 -11.59
CA ALA A 225 5.23 9.48 -10.47
C ALA A 225 5.15 8.71 -9.14
N ILE A 226 4.12 7.88 -8.96
CA ILE A 226 4.03 6.96 -7.81
C ILE A 226 5.09 5.87 -7.95
N ALA A 227 5.23 5.25 -9.12
CA ALA A 227 6.26 4.23 -9.35
C ALA A 227 7.69 4.74 -9.08
N ALA A 228 8.01 5.95 -9.55
CA ALA A 228 9.30 6.60 -9.27
C ALA A 228 9.50 6.83 -7.76
N SER A 229 8.46 7.32 -7.06
CA SER A 229 8.51 7.52 -5.60
C SER A 229 8.69 6.19 -4.86
N SER A 230 8.03 5.11 -5.31
CA SER A 230 8.19 3.76 -4.78
C SER A 230 9.63 3.26 -4.89
N ILE A 231 10.25 3.44 -6.06
CA ILE A 231 11.65 3.05 -6.30
C ILE A 231 12.59 3.83 -5.37
N ILE A 232 12.44 5.14 -5.26
CA ILE A 232 13.29 5.97 -4.39
C ILE A 232 13.07 5.62 -2.92
N ALA A 233 11.83 5.39 -2.49
CA ALA A 233 11.51 5.01 -1.11
C ALA A 233 12.16 3.66 -0.76
N ARG A 234 12.05 2.66 -1.66
CA ARG A 234 12.70 1.36 -1.50
C ARG A 234 14.21 1.46 -1.53
N TYR A 235 14.79 2.26 -2.41
CA TYR A 235 16.23 2.51 -2.43
C TYR A 235 16.71 3.06 -1.08
N ALA A 236 16.05 4.10 -0.57
CA ALA A 236 16.38 4.66 0.75
C ALA A 236 16.29 3.59 1.86
N PHE A 237 15.24 2.77 1.84
CA PHE A 237 15.09 1.67 2.78
C PHE A 237 16.23 0.63 2.68
N ILE A 238 16.60 0.22 1.46
CA ILE A 238 17.73 -0.69 1.22
C ILE A 238 19.02 -0.12 1.81
N ARG A 239 19.33 1.16 1.56
CA ARG A 239 20.54 1.80 2.10
C ARG A 239 20.57 1.82 3.63
N TRP A 240 19.41 1.96 4.28
CA TRP A 240 19.32 1.84 5.74
C TRP A 240 19.57 0.41 6.23
N MET A 241 19.09 -0.59 5.50
CA MET A 241 19.34 -1.99 5.84
C MET A 241 20.83 -2.33 5.68
N ASP A 242 21.46 -1.91 4.59
CA ASP A 242 22.91 -2.07 4.35
C ASP A 242 23.73 -1.46 5.51
N GLN A 243 23.31 -0.30 6.01
CA GLN A 243 23.97 0.37 7.15
C GLN A 243 23.84 -0.43 8.45
N ILE A 244 22.67 -1.01 8.73
CA ILE A 244 22.48 -1.87 9.90
C ILE A 244 23.33 -3.14 9.77
N GLU A 245 23.41 -3.74 8.58
CA GLU A 245 24.28 -4.89 8.32
C GLU A 245 25.74 -4.56 8.62
N LEU A 246 26.22 -3.40 8.15
CA LEU A 246 27.58 -2.93 8.39
C LEU A 246 27.88 -2.71 9.88
N GLU A 247 26.95 -2.10 10.63
CA GLU A 247 27.12 -1.82 12.06
C GLU A 247 27.04 -3.07 12.95
N THR A 248 26.24 -4.04 12.55
CA THR A 248 26.03 -5.29 13.30
C THR A 248 27.02 -6.39 12.94
N GLY A 249 27.59 -6.36 11.72
CA GLY A 249 28.35 -7.46 11.14
C GLY A 249 27.50 -8.72 10.94
N LEU A 250 26.20 -8.53 10.73
CA LEU A 250 25.21 -9.59 10.52
C LEU A 250 24.39 -9.23 9.29
N ASP A 251 24.02 -10.24 8.48
CA ASP A 251 22.94 -10.05 7.51
C ASP A 251 21.69 -9.55 8.25
N ILE A 252 20.85 -8.74 7.60
CA ILE A 252 19.57 -8.25 8.13
C ILE A 252 18.45 -8.57 7.15
N TYR A 253 17.50 -9.40 7.60
CA TYR A 253 16.41 -9.85 6.75
C TYR A 253 15.24 -8.88 6.79
N LYS A 254 14.69 -8.62 5.60
CA LYS A 254 13.43 -7.88 5.40
C LYS A 254 12.23 -8.68 5.90
N GLY A 255 11.14 -7.96 6.19
CA GLY A 255 9.87 -8.48 6.65
C GLY A 255 9.80 -8.71 8.17
N ALA A 256 8.95 -9.65 8.57
CA ALA A 256 8.63 -9.94 9.96
C ALA A 256 8.39 -11.45 10.21
N GLY A 257 9.06 -12.32 9.45
CA GLY A 257 8.95 -13.78 9.55
C GLY A 257 9.82 -14.40 10.66
N SER A 258 9.79 -15.73 10.78
CA SER A 258 10.55 -16.46 11.82
C SER A 258 12.08 -16.28 11.72
N LYS A 259 12.63 -16.10 10.52
CA LYS A 259 14.06 -15.80 10.33
C LYS A 259 14.45 -14.46 10.96
N VAL A 260 13.53 -13.48 10.95
CA VAL A 260 13.70 -12.16 11.57
C VAL A 260 13.69 -12.29 13.10
N ASP A 261 12.82 -13.15 13.67
CA ASP A 261 12.79 -13.45 15.11
C ASP A 261 14.14 -13.99 15.59
N LEU A 262 14.71 -14.96 14.87
CA LEU A 262 16.01 -15.57 15.19
C LEU A 262 17.16 -14.56 15.09
N GLN A 263 17.14 -13.69 14.08
CA GLN A 263 18.15 -12.64 13.89
C GLN A 263 18.08 -11.58 15.00
N ALA A 264 16.88 -11.18 15.38
CA ALA A 264 16.67 -10.27 16.51
C ALA A 264 17.20 -10.87 17.81
N ALA A 265 16.96 -12.16 18.07
CA ALA A 265 17.52 -12.85 19.24
C ALA A 265 19.05 -12.81 19.25
N LYS A 266 19.70 -13.09 18.10
CA LYS A 266 21.17 -13.01 17.94
C LYS A 266 21.70 -11.59 18.19
N ILE A 267 20.99 -10.56 17.72
CA ILE A 267 21.39 -9.16 17.94
C ILE A 267 21.32 -8.80 19.42
N ILE A 268 20.26 -9.23 20.14
CA ILE A 268 20.16 -9.00 21.58
C ILE A 268 21.32 -9.66 22.32
N GLU A 269 21.64 -10.93 22.00
CA GLU A 269 22.74 -11.65 22.65
C GLU A 269 24.12 -11.03 22.39
N ARG A 270 24.37 -10.51 21.18
CA ARG A 270 25.66 -9.91 20.79
C ARG A 270 25.81 -8.44 21.19
N LYS A 271 24.71 -7.72 21.29
CA LYS A 271 24.67 -6.28 21.57
C LYS A 271 23.83 -6.06 22.82
N SER A 272 22.58 -5.65 22.66
CA SER A 272 21.62 -5.47 23.75
C SER A 272 20.20 -5.35 23.22
N LEU A 273 19.22 -5.42 24.12
CA LEU A 273 17.82 -5.12 23.79
C LEU A 273 17.64 -3.67 23.35
N ASP A 274 18.32 -2.73 24.01
CA ASP A 274 18.26 -1.30 23.67
C ASP A 274 18.82 -1.01 22.27
N TYR A 275 19.89 -1.72 21.88
CA TYR A 275 20.43 -1.65 20.53
C TYR A 275 19.43 -2.21 19.51
N LEU A 276 18.82 -3.37 19.77
CA LEU A 276 17.78 -3.90 18.89
C LEU A 276 16.65 -2.88 18.70
N ASP A 277 16.22 -2.28 19.80
CA ASP A 277 15.14 -1.28 19.87
C ASP A 277 15.48 0.03 19.13
N SER A 278 16.76 0.33 18.90
CA SER A 278 17.20 1.50 18.13
C SER A 278 17.17 1.28 16.62
N ILE A 279 17.12 0.02 16.16
CA ILE A 279 17.09 -0.37 14.74
C ILE A 279 15.81 -1.13 14.34
N THR A 280 14.84 -1.29 15.25
CA THR A 280 13.58 -2.02 15.00
C THR A 280 12.33 -1.28 15.45
N LYS A 281 11.17 -1.71 14.92
CA LYS A 281 9.85 -1.23 15.31
C LYS A 281 9.34 -2.03 16.52
N LYS A 282 9.40 -1.46 17.73
CA LYS A 282 9.16 -2.18 19.00
C LYS A 282 7.78 -2.82 19.12
N ASP A 283 6.77 -2.27 18.44
CA ASP A 283 5.38 -2.74 18.54
C ASP A 283 5.11 -4.05 17.78
N PHE A 284 6.09 -4.56 17.05
CA PHE A 284 5.99 -5.82 16.33
C PHE A 284 6.14 -7.01 17.28
N LYS A 285 5.38 -8.08 17.02
CA LYS A 285 5.44 -9.34 17.79
C LYS A 285 6.83 -10.00 17.75
N ASN A 286 7.64 -9.70 16.73
CA ASN A 286 9.01 -10.20 16.58
C ASN A 286 9.88 -9.90 17.81
N ARG A 287 9.69 -8.75 18.45
CA ARG A 287 10.42 -8.37 19.66
C ARG A 287 10.21 -9.36 20.81
N ALA A 288 8.95 -9.70 21.09
CA ALA A 288 8.60 -10.64 22.15
C ALA A 288 9.07 -12.07 21.83
N LYS A 289 8.92 -12.51 20.58
CA LYS A 289 9.39 -13.82 20.13
C LYS A 289 10.92 -13.95 20.23
N ALA A 290 11.66 -12.89 19.93
CA ALA A 290 13.11 -12.88 20.06
C ALA A 290 13.55 -13.08 21.52
N LEU A 291 12.86 -12.45 22.48
CA LEU A 291 13.12 -12.63 23.91
C LEU A 291 12.79 -14.06 24.39
N ASP A 292 11.64 -14.60 23.99
CA ASP A 292 11.25 -15.99 24.30
C ASP A 292 12.27 -17.02 23.77
N LEU A 293 12.82 -16.80 22.57
CA LEU A 293 13.89 -17.64 22.01
C LEU A 293 15.17 -17.62 22.87
N ILE A 294 15.53 -16.48 23.45
CA ILE A 294 16.70 -16.34 24.33
C ILE A 294 16.44 -17.04 25.67
N GLU A 295 15.25 -16.88 26.23
CA GLU A 295 14.87 -17.53 27.50
C GLU A 295 14.90 -19.06 27.37
N ARG A 296 14.30 -19.60 26.30
CA ARG A 296 14.30 -21.05 26.05
C ARG A 296 15.68 -21.67 25.85
N LYS A 297 16.66 -20.89 25.39
CA LYS A 297 18.05 -21.35 25.22
C LYS A 297 18.81 -21.41 26.55
N ARG A 298 18.33 -20.71 27.58
CA ARG A 298 18.93 -20.67 28.92
C ARG A 298 18.37 -21.76 29.85
N LEU A 299 17.23 -22.34 29.51
CA LEU A 299 16.61 -23.50 30.17
C LEU A 299 17.20 -24.79 29.61
#